data_AF-A0A1G3JQM9-F1
#
_entry.id   AF-A0A1G3JQM9-F1
#
_cell.length_a   1.000
_cell.length_b   1.000
_cell.length_c   1.000
_cell.angle_alpha   90.00
_cell.angle_beta   90.00
_cell.angle_gamma   90.00
#
_symmetry.space_group_name_H-M   'P 1'
#
loop_
_entity.id
_entity.type
_entity.pdbx_description
1 polymer ?
#
loop_
_entity_poly.entity_id
_entity_poly.type
_entity_poly.pdbx_seq_one_letter_code
_entity_poly.pdbx_strand_id
1 'polypeptide(L)'
;MKAIGSKRNVTTRLGNVTVSGQRPSADVVRSNVAASTAALARVGVKLIKPRVHLPPKKGVPRYSADENNPGVFIRRLDGKVTTGRLQNGQFVEAE
;
A
#
# COMPACT_ATOMS: atom_id res chain seq x y z
N MET A 1 53.95 4.90 0.28
CA MET A 1 52.93 3.94 0.73
C MET A 1 51.76 4.73 1.33
N LYS A 2 50.57 4.74 0.71
CA LYS A 2 49.39 5.48 1.20
C LYS A 2 48.43 4.51 1.87
N ALA A 3 48.07 4.79 3.12
CA ALA A 3 47.26 3.95 3.99
C ALA A 3 45.88 3.62 3.39
N ILE A 4 45.54 2.33 3.39
CA ILE A 4 44.26 1.80 2.93
C ILE A 4 43.19 2.21 3.94
N GLY A 5 42.24 3.04 3.50
CA GLY A 5 41.16 3.56 4.33
C GLY A 5 40.39 2.43 5.04
N SER A 6 40.27 2.54 6.36
CA SER A 6 39.62 1.56 7.23
C SER A 6 38.20 1.22 6.74
N LYS A 7 38.02 -0.01 6.27
CA LYS A 7 36.72 -0.57 5.84
C LYS A 7 35.85 -0.73 7.08
N ARG A 8 34.99 0.26 7.38
CA ARG A 8 34.07 0.18 8.52
C ARG A 8 33.08 -0.96 8.30
N ASN A 9 33.14 -1.96 9.18
CA ASN A 9 32.10 -2.97 9.27
C ASN A 9 30.80 -2.31 9.74
N VAL A 10 29.71 -2.60 9.05
CA VAL A 10 28.37 -2.12 9.39
C VAL A 10 27.56 -3.32 9.81
N THR A 11 26.92 -3.20 10.96
CA THR A 11 25.97 -4.18 11.48
C THR A 11 24.57 -3.62 11.31
N THR A 12 23.65 -4.42 10.76
CA THR A 12 22.25 -4.03 10.54
C THR A 12 21.33 -5.19 10.92
N ARG A 13 20.21 -4.87 11.55
CA ARG A 13 19.20 -5.84 11.98
C ARG A 13 18.04 -5.87 10.98
N LEU A 14 17.69 -7.06 10.51
CA LEU A 14 16.56 -7.34 9.63
C LEU A 14 15.62 -8.30 10.39
N GLY A 15 14.61 -7.74 11.06
CA GLY A 15 13.73 -8.51 11.94
C GLY A 15 14.52 -9.14 13.10
N ASN A 16 14.60 -10.48 13.14
CA ASN A 16 15.36 -11.21 14.16
C ASN A 16 16.79 -11.58 13.75
N VAL A 17 17.22 -11.20 12.54
CA VAL A 17 18.56 -11.52 12.03
C VAL A 17 19.46 -10.30 12.11
N THR A 18 20.68 -10.50 12.61
CA THR A 18 21.74 -9.49 12.61
C THR A 18 22.74 -9.82 11.52
N VAL A 19 22.98 -8.88 10.61
CA VAL A 19 23.96 -9.03 9.52
C VAL A 19 25.08 -8.03 9.76
N SER A 20 26.32 -8.51 9.81
CA SER A 20 27.52 -7.67 9.89
C SER A 20 28.42 -7.91 8.69
N GLY A 21 28.87 -6.84 8.04
CA GLY A 21 29.77 -6.96 6.89
C GLY A 21 30.43 -5.64 6.52
N GLN A 22 31.33 -5.69 5.55
CA GLN A 22 31.96 -4.49 5.02
C GLN A 22 30.91 -3.60 4.36
N ARG A 23 30.92 -2.30 4.68
CA ARG A 23 30.02 -1.34 4.05
C ARG A 23 30.22 -1.37 2.53
N PRO A 24 29.16 -1.58 1.73
CA PRO A 24 29.24 -1.45 0.28
C PRO A 24 29.65 -0.03 -0.12
N SER A 25 30.28 0.13 -1.29
CA SER A 25 30.58 1.45 -1.83
C SER A 25 29.30 2.24 -2.08
N ALA A 26 29.40 3.58 -2.08
CA ALA A 26 28.25 4.45 -2.31
C ALA A 26 27.55 4.18 -3.65
N ASP A 27 28.30 3.75 -4.67
CA ASP A 27 27.77 3.41 -6.00
C ASP A 27 26.92 2.14 -5.98
N VAL A 28 27.37 1.13 -5.22
CA VAL A 28 26.61 -0.11 -5.02
C VAL A 28 25.32 0.18 -4.24
N VAL A 29 25.37 1.05 -3.23
CA VAL A 29 24.16 1.45 -2.50
C VAL A 29 23.18 2.16 -3.43
N ARG A 30 23.64 3.14 -4.21
CA ARG A 30 22.77 3.89 -5.14
C ARG A 30 22.12 3.00 -6.19
N SER A 31 22.88 2.10 -6.80
CA SER A 31 22.36 1.16 -7.79
C SER A 31 21.31 0.20 -7.20
N ASN A 32 21.56 -0.33 -6.00
CA ASN A 32 20.60 -1.19 -5.31
C ASN A 32 19.30 -0.48 -4.93
N VAL A 33 19.39 0.79 -4.48
CA VAL A 33 18.21 1.61 -4.19
C VAL A 33 17.40 1.86 -5.46
N ALA A 34 18.03 2.25 -6.55
CA ALA A 34 17.36 2.47 -7.83
C ALA A 34 16.65 1.20 -8.34
N ALA A 35 17.33 0.04 -8.28
CA ALA A 35 16.76 -1.23 -8.70
C ALA A 35 15.54 -1.63 -7.84
N SER A 36 15.63 -1.45 -6.53
CA SER A 36 14.54 -1.77 -5.59
C SER A 36 13.33 -0.86 -5.81
N THR A 37 13.55 0.45 -5.99
CA THR A 37 12.47 1.42 -6.29
C THR A 37 11.78 1.09 -7.61
N ALA A 38 12.54 0.76 -8.65
CA ALA A 38 11.96 0.37 -9.95
C ALA A 38 11.13 -0.92 -9.85
N ALA A 39 11.59 -1.91 -9.07
CA ALA A 39 10.82 -3.12 -8.82
C ALA A 39 9.51 -2.84 -8.07
N LEU A 40 9.56 -2.00 -7.03
CA LEU A 40 8.39 -1.61 -6.27
C LEU A 40 7.37 -0.85 -7.14
N ALA A 41 7.82 0.07 -7.99
CA ALA A 41 6.93 0.79 -8.91
C ALA A 41 6.16 -0.16 -9.84
N ARG A 42 6.83 -1.22 -10.37
CA ARG A 42 6.18 -2.23 -11.22
C ARG A 42 5.10 -3.03 -10.48
N VAL A 43 5.32 -3.31 -9.18
CA VAL A 43 4.38 -4.08 -8.36
C VAL A 43 3.24 -3.18 -7.87
N GLY A 44 3.53 -1.93 -7.49
CA GLY A 44 2.54 -0.97 -7.01
C GLY A 44 1.39 -0.78 -8.01
N VAL A 45 1.68 -0.64 -9.30
CA VAL A 45 0.65 -0.54 -10.35
C VAL A 45 -0.25 -1.77 -10.40
N LYS A 46 0.28 -2.97 -10.16
CA LYS A 46 -0.50 -4.23 -10.14
C LYS A 46 -1.33 -4.40 -8.87
N LEU A 47 -0.89 -3.84 -7.74
CA LEU A 47 -1.61 -3.85 -6.48
C LEU A 47 -2.73 -2.80 -6.44
N ILE A 48 -2.46 -1.61 -7.00
CA ILE A 48 -3.42 -0.50 -7.05
C ILE A 48 -4.53 -0.78 -8.06
N LYS A 49 -4.23 -1.46 -9.18
CA LYS A 49 -5.22 -1.79 -10.20
C LYS A 49 -6.07 -2.97 -9.71
N PRO A 50 -7.34 -2.79 -9.34
CA PRO A 50 -8.18 -3.87 -8.87
C PRO A 50 -8.37 -4.86 -10.03
N ARG A 51 -7.78 -6.06 -9.94
CA ARG A 51 -7.96 -7.12 -10.95
C ARG A 51 -9.37 -7.73 -10.92
N VAL A 52 -10.16 -7.41 -9.92
CA VAL A 52 -11.55 -7.84 -9.82
C VAL A 52 -12.44 -6.73 -10.37
N HIS A 53 -12.88 -6.90 -11.62
CA HIS A 53 -14.00 -6.13 -12.14
C HIS A 53 -15.29 -6.73 -11.57
N LEU A 54 -15.93 -6.02 -10.66
CA LEU A 54 -17.29 -6.33 -10.25
C LEU A 54 -18.22 -5.50 -11.15
N PRO A 55 -18.93 -6.09 -12.13
CA PRO A 55 -19.91 -5.35 -12.92
C PRO A 55 -21.14 -5.00 -12.06
N PRO A 56 -21.69 -3.78 -12.15
CA PRO A 56 -22.91 -3.42 -11.42
C PRO A 56 -24.04 -4.36 -11.87
N LYS A 57 -24.66 -5.05 -10.90
CA LYS A 57 -25.81 -5.93 -11.13
C LYS A 57 -27.06 -5.22 -10.65
N LYS A 58 -28.12 -5.23 -11.48
CA LYS A 58 -29.41 -4.64 -11.14
C LYS A 58 -29.95 -5.25 -9.84
N GLY A 59 -30.46 -4.42 -8.94
CA GLY A 59 -31.00 -4.83 -7.63
C GLY A 59 -29.94 -5.22 -6.58
N VAL A 60 -28.63 -5.11 -6.89
CA VAL A 60 -27.56 -5.42 -5.93
C VAL A 60 -26.91 -4.13 -5.44
N PRO A 61 -27.09 -3.75 -4.16
CA PRO A 61 -26.49 -2.54 -3.62
C PRO A 61 -24.98 -2.71 -3.44
N ARG A 62 -24.23 -1.64 -3.74
CA ARG A 62 -22.80 -1.53 -3.47
C ARG A 62 -22.56 -0.52 -2.38
N TYR A 63 -21.76 -0.91 -1.39
CA TYR A 63 -21.39 -0.05 -0.28
C TYR A 63 -19.91 0.31 -0.38
N SER A 64 -19.60 1.58 -0.18
CA SER A 64 -18.24 2.08 0.02
C SER A 64 -18.21 2.96 1.26
N ALA A 65 -17.12 2.93 2.02
CA ALA A 65 -16.92 3.92 3.09
C ALA A 65 -16.68 5.31 2.46
N ASP A 66 -17.18 6.36 3.11
CA ASP A 66 -16.81 7.73 2.78
C ASP A 66 -15.38 8.01 3.31
N GLU A 67 -14.48 8.41 2.42
CA GLU A 67 -13.08 8.70 2.74
C GLU A 67 -12.95 9.94 3.64
N ASN A 68 -13.90 10.87 3.57
CA ASN A 68 -13.86 12.13 4.32
C ASN A 68 -14.60 12.05 5.65
N ASN A 69 -15.55 11.11 5.78
CA ASN A 69 -16.43 11.00 6.93
C ASN A 69 -16.41 9.57 7.50
N PRO A 70 -15.48 9.27 8.43
CA PRO A 70 -15.39 7.96 9.07
C PRO A 70 -16.74 7.52 9.66
N GLY A 71 -17.20 6.32 9.28
CA GLY A 71 -18.48 5.76 9.74
C GLY A 71 -19.68 6.07 8.86
N VAL A 72 -19.53 6.93 7.84
CA VAL A 72 -20.54 7.12 6.78
C VAL A 72 -20.27 6.13 5.64
N PHE A 73 -21.35 5.52 5.16
CA PHE A 73 -21.34 4.60 4.03
C PHE A 73 -22.13 5.20 2.87
N ILE A 74 -21.59 5.06 1.67
CA ILE A 74 -22.23 5.43 0.41
C ILE A 74 -22.80 4.15 -0.21
N ARG A 75 -24.12 4.07 -0.34
CA ARG A 75 -24.83 2.99 -1.04
C ARG A 75 -25.18 3.42 -2.46
N ARG A 76 -24.77 2.63 -3.44
CA ARG A 76 -25.16 2.74 -4.85
C ARG A 76 -26.06 1.57 -5.23
N LEU A 77 -27.30 1.85 -5.63
CA LEU A 77 -28.28 0.83 -6.04
C LEU A 77 -29.05 1.36 -7.26
N ASP A 78 -28.95 0.65 -8.39
CA ASP A 78 -29.67 0.97 -9.63
C ASP A 78 -29.55 2.45 -10.06
N GLY A 79 -28.35 3.02 -9.92
CA GLY A 79 -28.08 4.42 -10.26
C GLY A 79 -28.40 5.43 -9.15
N LYS A 80 -29.16 5.05 -8.11
CA LYS A 80 -29.40 5.89 -6.93
C LYS A 80 -28.19 5.82 -5.98
N VAL A 81 -27.68 6.99 -5.59
CA VAL A 81 -26.64 7.15 -4.56
C VAL A 81 -27.31 7.66 -3.30
N THR A 82 -27.06 6.99 -2.17
CA THR A 82 -27.59 7.35 -0.85
C THR A 82 -26.47 7.25 0.17
N THR A 83 -26.48 8.11 1.19
CA THR A 83 -25.52 8.04 2.30
C THR A 83 -26.21 7.56 3.56
N GLY A 84 -25.48 6.98 4.49
CA GLY A 84 -26.07 6.39 5.68
C GLY A 84 -25.04 5.77 6.61
N ARG A 85 -25.52 5.10 7.64
CA ARG A 85 -24.68 4.40 8.63
C ARG A 85 -25.06 2.93 8.68
N LEU A 86 -24.11 2.09 9.08
CA LEU A 86 -24.40 0.71 9.47
C LEU A 86 -24.80 0.68 10.94
N GLN A 87 -26.05 0.33 11.23
CA GLN A 87 -26.57 0.14 12.58
C GLN A 87 -26.97 -1.33 12.73
N ASN A 88 -26.36 -2.05 13.68
CA ASN A 88 -26.60 -3.48 13.91
C ASN A 88 -26.46 -4.33 12.62
N GLY A 89 -25.51 -3.98 11.74
CA GLY A 89 -25.28 -4.66 10.46
C GLY A 89 -26.25 -4.28 9.34
N GLN A 90 -27.21 -3.38 9.58
CA GLN A 90 -28.15 -2.89 8.57
C GLN A 90 -27.80 -1.47 8.12
N PHE A 91 -27.99 -1.19 6.84
CA PHE A 91 -27.82 0.16 6.31
C PHE A 91 -29.05 1.01 6.61
N VAL A 92 -28.85 2.08 7.37
CA VAL A 92 -29.86 3.10 7.66
C VAL A 92 -29.46 4.36 6.91
N GLU A 93 -30.31 4.79 5.98
CA GLU A 93 -30.12 6.01 5.20
C GLU A 93 -30.08 7.21 6.14
N ALA A 94 -29.10 8.09 5.95
CA ALA A 94 -29.07 9.37 6.63
C ALA A 94 -30.05 10.30 5.89
N GLU A 95 -30.93 10.93 6.66
CA GLU A 95 -31.87 11.95 6.17
C GLU A 95 -31.14 13.20 5.68
#